data_AF-A0A031J7Y1-F1
#
_entry.id   AF-A0A031J7Y1-F1
#
_cell.length_a   1.000
_cell.length_b   1.000
_cell.length_c   1.000
_cell.angle_alpha   90.00
_cell.angle_beta   90.00
_cell.angle_gamma   90.00
#
_symmetry.space_group_name_H-M   'P 1'
#
loop_
_entity.id
_entity.type
_entity.pdbx_description
1 polymer ?
#
loop_
_entity_poly.entity_id
_entity_poly.type
_entity_poly.pdbx_seq_one_letter_code
_entity_poly.pdbx_strand_id
1 'polypeptide(L)'
;MSEPTDIDSDEEEFTENTLIEAIENQIESDNPPAAKATFNKLTLVGYEREDILNLMAHVLAFEIDAMLDEDRAFNTEWYETALRALPELPPEKE
;
A
#
# COMPACT_ATOMS: atom_id res chain seq x y z
N MET A 1 18.22 -32.21 -11.85
CA MET A 1 17.96 -30.79 -12.15
C MET A 1 16.74 -30.47 -11.32
N SER A 2 16.94 -29.89 -10.15
CA SER A 2 15.82 -29.52 -9.28
C SER A 2 15.23 -28.23 -9.83
N GLU A 3 13.93 -28.23 -10.12
CA GLU A 3 13.15 -27.03 -10.40
C GLU A 3 13.27 -26.08 -9.19
N PRO A 4 13.77 -24.85 -9.36
CA PRO A 4 13.51 -23.79 -8.39
C PRO A 4 12.18 -23.10 -8.76
N THR A 5 11.72 -22.22 -7.87
CA THR A 5 10.69 -21.17 -8.10
C THR A 5 9.21 -21.57 -8.13
N ASP A 6 8.70 -22.08 -6.99
CA ASP A 6 7.33 -21.75 -6.52
C ASP A 6 7.33 -20.89 -5.23
N ILE A 7 8.48 -20.76 -4.55
CA ILE A 7 8.57 -20.13 -3.22
C ILE A 7 8.50 -18.59 -3.28
N ASP A 8 9.12 -17.96 -4.28
CA ASP A 8 9.15 -16.49 -4.39
C ASP A 8 7.76 -15.88 -4.68
N SER A 9 6.97 -16.51 -5.56
CA SER A 9 5.64 -16.03 -5.92
C SER A 9 4.64 -16.10 -4.76
N ASP A 10 4.70 -17.18 -3.97
CA ASP A 10 3.83 -17.37 -2.81
C ASP A 10 4.14 -16.34 -1.70
N GLU A 11 5.41 -15.96 -1.53
CA GLU A 11 5.85 -14.95 -0.54
C GLU A 11 5.46 -13.52 -0.95
N GLU A 12 5.55 -13.19 -2.24
CA GLU A 12 5.09 -11.89 -2.78
C GLU A 12 3.56 -11.73 -2.63
N GLU A 13 2.78 -12.75 -3.03
CA GLU A 13 1.31 -12.73 -2.89
C GLU A 13 0.89 -12.66 -1.41
N PHE A 14 1.60 -13.35 -0.52
CA PHE A 14 1.36 -13.27 0.92
C PHE A 14 1.61 -11.86 1.48
N THR A 15 2.66 -11.19 0.99
CA THR A 15 3.01 -9.83 1.42
C THR A 15 1.97 -8.82 0.94
N GLU A 16 1.52 -8.93 -0.32
CA GLU A 16 0.47 -8.07 -0.86
C GLU A 16 -0.85 -8.20 -0.09
N ASN A 17 -1.31 -9.43 0.15
CA ASN A 17 -2.54 -9.68 0.92
C ASN A 17 -2.47 -9.09 2.33
N THR A 18 -1.32 -9.21 3.01
CA THR A 18 -1.11 -8.64 4.34
C THR A 18 -1.20 -7.11 4.33
N LEU A 19 -0.67 -6.46 3.28
CA LEU A 19 -0.74 -5.01 3.14
C LEU A 19 -2.17 -4.54 2.85
N ILE A 20 -2.91 -5.26 2.01
CA ILE A 20 -4.32 -4.98 1.75
C ILE A 20 -5.14 -5.07 3.04
N GLU A 21 -4.98 -6.14 3.82
CA GLU A 21 -5.64 -6.28 5.13
C GLU A 21 -5.29 -5.11 6.06
N ALA A 22 -4.02 -4.67 6.07
CA ALA A 22 -3.61 -3.50 6.85
C ALA A 22 -4.33 -2.23 6.39
N ILE A 23 -4.49 -2.00 5.08
CA ILE A 23 -5.25 -0.88 4.54
C ILE A 23 -6.72 -0.94 4.94
N GLU A 24 -7.35 -2.10 4.86
CA GLU A 24 -8.74 -2.26 5.28
C GLU A 24 -8.92 -1.90 6.76
N ASN A 25 -8.02 -2.39 7.62
CA ASN A 25 -8.00 -2.02 9.04
C ASN A 25 -7.80 -0.51 9.26
N GLN A 26 -6.96 0.16 8.46
CA GLN A 26 -6.78 1.62 8.54
C GLN A 26 -8.04 2.39 8.15
N ILE A 27 -8.77 1.93 7.12
CA ILE A 27 -10.04 2.54 6.67
C ILE A 27 -11.14 2.34 7.73
N GLU A 28 -11.24 1.13 8.29
CA GLU A 28 -12.22 0.80 9.32
C GLU A 28 -11.98 1.57 10.62
N SER A 29 -10.71 1.71 11.02
CA SER A 29 -10.31 2.44 12.22
C SER A 29 -10.22 3.96 12.03
N ASP A 30 -10.37 4.46 10.79
CA ASP A 30 -10.18 5.87 10.42
C ASP A 30 -8.79 6.41 10.82
N ASN A 31 -7.77 5.55 10.72
CA ASN A 31 -6.41 5.84 11.14
C ASN A 31 -5.37 5.29 10.14
N PRO A 32 -4.66 6.14 9.38
CA PRO A 32 -4.79 7.59 9.38
C PRO A 32 -6.13 8.02 8.72
N PRO A 33 -6.70 9.18 9.08
CA PRO A 33 -7.91 9.69 8.44
C PRO A 33 -7.73 9.92 6.93
N ALA A 34 -6.47 10.07 6.48
CA ALA A 34 -6.11 10.11 5.06
C ALA A 34 -6.50 8.84 4.30
N ALA A 35 -6.44 7.66 4.93
CA ALA A 35 -6.75 6.39 4.29
C ALA A 35 -8.23 6.34 3.87
N LYS A 36 -9.13 6.59 4.83
CA LYS A 36 -10.57 6.64 4.57
C LYS A 36 -10.96 7.76 3.61
N ALA A 37 -10.36 8.94 3.74
CA ALA A 37 -10.60 10.06 2.83
C ALA A 37 -10.20 9.72 1.38
N THR A 38 -9.05 9.07 1.21
CA THR A 38 -8.53 8.64 -0.09
C THR A 38 -9.42 7.57 -0.71
N PHE A 39 -9.80 6.56 0.07
CA PHE A 39 -10.72 5.51 -0.36
C PHE A 39 -12.04 6.12 -0.88
N ASN A 40 -12.69 6.95 -0.07
CA ASN A 40 -13.94 7.62 -0.46
C ASN A 40 -13.80 8.49 -1.71
N LYS A 41 -12.68 9.22 -1.83
CA LYS A 41 -12.38 10.06 -3.00
C LYS A 41 -12.32 9.23 -4.27
N LEU A 42 -11.57 8.13 -4.26
CA LEU A 42 -11.39 7.29 -5.45
C LEU A 42 -12.66 6.51 -5.80
N THR A 43 -13.41 6.05 -4.81
CA THR A 43 -14.75 5.46 -5.04
C THR A 43 -15.68 6.46 -5.72
N LEU A 44 -15.66 7.73 -5.33
CA LEU A 44 -16.49 8.78 -5.95
C LEU A 44 -16.10 9.04 -7.42
N VAL A 45 -14.82 8.89 -7.76
CA VAL A 45 -14.31 9.03 -9.14
C VAL A 45 -14.62 7.79 -9.99
N GLY A 46 -15.05 6.68 -9.37
CA GLY A 46 -15.50 5.48 -10.06
C GLY A 46 -14.46 4.36 -10.15
N TYR A 47 -13.45 4.38 -9.28
CA TYR A 47 -12.52 3.25 -9.14
C TYR A 47 -13.18 2.11 -8.35
N GLU A 48 -12.88 0.87 -8.75
CA GLU A 48 -13.33 -0.33 -8.04
C GLU A 48 -12.62 -0.46 -6.68
N ARG A 49 -13.30 -1.09 -5.72
CA ARG A 49 -12.76 -1.25 -4.36
C ARG A 49 -11.38 -1.91 -4.37
N GLU A 50 -11.25 -3.01 -5.12
CA GLU A 50 -10.02 -3.81 -5.20
C GLU A 50 -8.85 -2.98 -5.75
N ASP A 51 -9.07 -2.25 -6.85
CA ASP A 51 -8.07 -1.34 -7.42
C ASP A 51 -7.61 -0.27 -6.42
N ILE A 52 -8.54 0.30 -5.66
CA ILE A 52 -8.21 1.30 -4.64
C ILE A 52 -7.35 0.70 -3.54
N LEU A 53 -7.72 -0.48 -3.04
CA LEU A 53 -6.97 -1.18 -2.00
C LEU A 53 -5.57 -1.53 -2.47
N ASN A 54 -5.42 -2.01 -3.72
CA ASN A 54 -4.13 -2.30 -4.33
C ASN A 54 -3.26 -1.03 -4.44
N LEU A 55 -3.82 0.08 -4.93
CA LEU A 55 -3.09 1.35 -5.00
C LEU A 55 -2.62 1.84 -3.62
N MET A 56 -3.49 1.73 -2.61
CA MET A 56 -3.14 2.12 -1.24
C MET A 56 -2.09 1.17 -0.63
N ALA A 57 -2.18 -0.13 -0.90
CA ALA A 57 -1.21 -1.13 -0.46
C ALA A 57 0.17 -0.89 -1.09
N HIS A 58 0.24 -0.49 -2.37
CA HIS A 58 1.49 -0.12 -3.03
C HIS A 58 2.16 1.08 -2.34
N VAL A 59 1.39 2.11 -1.96
CA VAL A 59 1.91 3.25 -1.21
C VAL A 59 2.45 2.83 0.16
N LEU A 60 1.77 1.91 0.84
CA LEU A 60 2.23 1.36 2.11
C LEU A 60 3.51 0.53 1.96
N ALA A 61 3.57 -0.32 0.92
CA ALA A 61 4.75 -1.12 0.59
C ALA A 61 5.98 -0.22 0.38
N PHE A 62 5.81 0.86 -0.41
CA PHE A 62 6.89 1.81 -0.67
C PHE A 62 7.43 2.44 0.61
N GLU A 63 6.56 2.83 1.54
CA GLU A 63 6.98 3.41 2.80
C GLU A 63 7.68 2.39 3.70
N ILE A 64 7.20 1.15 3.75
CA ILE A 64 7.84 0.07 4.51
C ILE A 64 9.23 -0.23 3.95
N ASP A 65 9.35 -0.31 2.63
CA ASP A 65 10.62 -0.51 1.93
C ASP A 65 11.60 0.65 2.23
N ALA A 66 11.18 1.90 2.08
CA ALA A 66 12.00 3.07 2.44
C ALA A 66 12.35 3.15 3.93
N MET A 67 11.46 2.71 4.80
CA MET A 67 11.73 2.60 6.23
C MET A 67 12.84 1.59 6.52
N LEU A 68 12.84 0.43 5.84
CA LEU A 68 13.84 -0.62 5.99
C LEU A 68 15.18 -0.24 5.36
N ASP A 69 15.17 0.32 4.16
CA ASP A 69 16.38 0.76 3.43
C ASP A 69 17.15 1.85 4.17
N GLU A 70 16.42 2.83 4.70
CA GLU A 70 17.02 3.98 5.38
C GLU A 70 17.24 3.74 6.89
N ASP A 71 16.89 2.55 7.41
CA ASP A 71 16.91 2.20 8.83
C ASP A 71 16.26 3.30 9.70
N ARG A 72 15.05 3.72 9.30
CA ARG A 72 14.31 4.81 9.93
C ARG A 72 12.98 4.34 10.50
N ALA A 73 12.30 5.23 11.23
CA ALA A 73 10.92 5.01 11.62
C ALA A 73 9.95 5.28 10.46
N PHE A 74 8.76 4.69 10.52
CA PHE A 74 7.66 4.93 9.57
C PHE A 74 7.28 6.41 9.55
N ASN A 75 7.23 6.99 8.35
CA ASN A 75 6.93 8.38 8.09
C ASN A 75 5.45 8.55 7.75
N THR A 76 4.65 8.75 8.79
CA THR A 76 3.20 8.96 8.64
C THR A 76 2.87 10.21 7.80
N GLU A 77 3.64 11.28 7.90
CA GLU A 77 3.39 12.52 7.15
C GLU A 77 3.56 12.30 5.64
N TRP A 78 4.63 11.61 5.25
CA TRP A 78 4.85 11.21 3.86
C TRP A 78 3.74 10.27 3.39
N TYR A 79 3.44 9.24 4.18
CA TYR A 79 2.43 8.23 3.83
C TYR A 79 1.06 8.85 3.61
N GLU A 80 0.59 9.73 4.50
CA GLU A 80 -0.69 10.43 4.31
C GLU A 80 -0.68 11.34 3.08
N THR A 81 0.45 11.97 2.77
CA THR A 81 0.59 12.81 1.58
C THR A 81 0.51 11.98 0.30
N ALA A 82 1.20 10.84 0.28
CA ALA A 82 1.19 9.89 -0.84
C ALA A 82 -0.21 9.29 -1.06
N LEU A 83 -0.91 8.88 0.00
CA LEU A 83 -2.30 8.42 -0.10
C LEU A 83 -3.20 9.47 -0.77
N ARG A 84 -3.11 10.74 -0.35
CA ARG A 84 -3.92 11.81 -0.94
C ARG A 84 -3.58 12.09 -2.40
N ALA A 85 -2.37 11.75 -2.86
CA ALA A 85 -1.93 11.90 -4.24
C ALA A 85 -2.48 10.82 -5.19
N LEU A 86 -2.99 9.70 -4.66
CA LEU A 86 -3.60 8.65 -5.48
C LEU A 86 -4.69 9.22 -6.41
N PRO A 87 -4.79 8.74 -7.66
CA PRO A 87 -4.23 7.49 -8.17
C PRO A 87 -2.76 7.55 -8.63
N GLU A 88 -2.08 8.68 -8.48
CA GLU A 88 -0.67 8.79 -8.84
C GLU A 88 0.20 8.09 -7.77
N LEU A 89 0.90 7.05 -8.19
CA LEU A 89 1.80 6.27 -7.33
C LEU A 89 3.14 7.00 -7.12
N PRO A 90 3.80 6.80 -5.97
CA PRO A 90 5.18 7.25 -5.79
C PRO A 90 6.06 6.64 -6.89
N PRO A 91 7.07 7.38 -7.39
CA PRO A 91 7.98 6.86 -8.40
C PRO A 91 8.65 5.60 -7.85
N GLU A 92 8.66 4.53 -8.65
CA GLU A 92 9.43 3.32 -8.33
C GLU A 92 10.87 3.74 -8.03
N LYS A 93 11.43 3.25 -6.92
CA LYS A 93 12.86 3.38 -6.67
C LYS A 93 13.58 2.53 -7.71
N GLU A 94 14.48 3.15 -8.49
CA GLU A 94 15.40 2.45 -9.39
C GLU A 94 16.45 1.63 -8.63
#